data_AF-A0A1Z9J9Z4-F1
#
_entry.id   AF-A0A1Z9J9Z4-F1
#
_cell.length_a   1.000
_cell.length_b   1.000
_cell.length_c   1.000
_cell.angle_alpha   90.00
_cell.angle_beta   90.00
_cell.angle_gamma   90.00
#
_symmetry.space_group_name_H-M   'P 1'
#
loop_
_entity.id
_entity.type
_entity.pdbx_description
1 polymer ?
#
loop_
_entity_poly.entity_id
_entity_poly.type
_entity_poly.pdbx_seq_one_letter_code
_entity_poly.pdbx_strand_id
1 'polypeptide(L)' 'MGDESRSGLMARLTLSAVADATQDNSGWSQPEVHRALLVSGLSVLTSATWLLRRDLNGESFETA' A
#
# COMPACT_ATOMS: atom_id res chain seq x y z
N MET A 1 10.46 15.44 8.79
CA MET A 1 10.28 14.02 9.20
C MET A 1 8.84 13.85 9.66
N GLY A 2 7.92 13.40 8.80
CA GLY A 2 6.50 13.30 9.16
C GLY A 2 5.65 12.56 8.12
N ASP A 3 6.01 12.64 6.83
CA ASP A 3 5.28 11.96 5.76
C ASP A 3 5.62 10.47 5.62
N GLU A 4 6.83 10.03 5.95
CA GLU A 4 7.21 8.61 5.83
C GLU A 4 6.47 7.72 6.85
N SER A 5 6.32 8.18 8.11
CA SER A 5 5.50 7.51 9.10
C SER A 5 4.00 7.54 8.77
N ARG A 6 3.52 8.64 8.16
CA ARG A 6 2.12 8.78 7.75
C ARG A 6 1.80 7.89 6.55
N SER A 7 2.71 7.77 5.59
CA SER A 7 2.62 6.85 4.45
C SER A 7 2.65 5.40 4.89
N GLY A 8 3.53 5.05 5.85
CA GLY A 8 3.57 3.70 6.44
C GLY A 8 2.30 3.34 7.21
N LEU A 9 1.74 4.27 8.00
CA LEU A 9 0.46 4.10 8.68
C LEU A 9 -0.71 3.98 7.70
N MET A 10 -0.74 4.84 6.67
CA MET A 10 -1.74 4.78 5.60
C MET A 10 -1.67 3.45 4.85
N ALA A 11 -0.48 2.99 4.49
CA ALA A 11 -0.29 1.69 3.84
C ALA A 11 -0.84 0.54 4.70
N ARG A 12 -0.57 0.56 6.02
CA ARG A 12 -1.12 -0.44 6.95
C ARG A 12 -2.64 -0.35 7.09
N LEU A 13 -3.20 0.86 7.19
CA LEU A 13 -4.65 1.05 7.27
C LEU A 13 -5.35 0.62 5.98
N THR A 14 -4.77 0.92 4.81
CA THR A 14 -5.26 0.43 3.52
C THR A 14 -5.17 -1.08 3.45
N LEU A 15 -4.06 -1.69 3.87
CA LEU A 15 -3.94 -3.16 3.92
C LEU A 15 -4.93 -3.80 4.90
N SER A 16 -5.19 -3.17 6.04
CA SER A 16 -6.19 -3.64 7.00
C SER A 16 -7.60 -3.52 6.45
N ALA A 17 -7.95 -2.42 5.79
CA ALA A 17 -9.24 -2.25 5.12
C ALA A 17 -9.41 -3.24 3.95
N VAL A 18 -8.32 -3.52 3.22
CA VAL A 18 -8.29 -4.58 2.19
C VAL A 18 -8.54 -5.94 2.83
N ALA A 19 -7.83 -6.29 3.91
CA ALA A 19 -7.97 -7.57 4.59
C ALA A 19 -9.39 -7.76 5.18
N ASP A 20 -9.97 -6.72 5.76
CA ASP A 20 -11.33 -6.73 6.30
C ASP A 20 -12.37 -6.89 5.19
N ALA A 21 -12.23 -6.12 4.11
CA ALA A 21 -13.04 -6.28 2.91
C ALA A 21 -12.87 -7.67 2.27
N THR A 22 -11.71 -8.33 2.42
CA THR A 22 -11.49 -9.70 1.94
C THR A 22 -12.22 -10.78 2.75
N GLN A 23 -12.53 -10.52 4.03
CA GLN A 23 -13.30 -11.45 4.87
C GLN A 23 -14.80 -11.35 4.63
N ASP A 24 -15.29 -10.17 4.21
CA ASP A 24 -16.72 -9.94 4.04
C ASP A 24 -17.20 -10.34 2.63
N ASN A 25 -17.80 -11.54 2.53
CA ASN A 25 -18.19 -12.18 1.27
C ASN A 25 -19.16 -11.33 0.42
N SER A 26 -19.91 -10.43 1.06
CA SER A 26 -20.89 -9.55 0.41
C SER A 26 -20.25 -8.52 -0.54
N GLY A 27 -19.03 -8.06 -0.21
CA GLY A 27 -18.28 -7.08 -1.02
C GLY A 27 -17.65 -7.67 -2.29
N TRP A 28 -17.53 -9.00 -2.37
CA TRP A 28 -16.86 -9.73 -3.45
C TRP A 28 -17.76 -10.01 -4.65
N SER A 29 -19.06 -9.71 -4.55
CA SER A 29 -20.02 -9.97 -5.64
C SER A 29 -19.80 -9.05 -6.85
N GLN A 30 -19.07 -7.94 -6.66
CA GLN A 30 -18.79 -6.96 -7.72
C GLN A 30 -17.36 -7.11 -8.24
N PRO A 31 -17.15 -7.53 -9.50
CA PRO A 31 -15.82 -7.74 -10.07
C PRO A 31 -14.98 -6.46 -10.12
N GLU A 32 -15.61 -5.29 -10.26
CA GLU A 32 -14.92 -4.00 -10.25
C GLU A 32 -14.34 -3.64 -8.88
N VAL A 33 -15.05 -3.97 -7.79
CA VAL A 33 -14.58 -3.75 -6.41
C VAL A 33 -13.37 -4.62 -6.13
N HIS A 34 -13.42 -5.88 -6.58
CA HIS A 34 -12.33 -6.83 -6.48
C HIS A 34 -11.08 -6.35 -7.23
N ARG A 35 -11.27 -5.84 -8.45
CA ARG A 35 -10.19 -5.29 -9.27
C ARG A 35 -9.59 -4.03 -8.64
N ALA A 36 -10.41 -3.13 -8.12
CA ALA A 36 -9.97 -1.92 -7.45
C ALA A 36 -9.17 -2.25 -6.18
N LEU A 37 -9.61 -3.22 -5.38
CA LEU A 37 -8.90 -3.72 -4.20
C LEU A 37 -7.53 -4.31 -4.56
N LEU A 38 -7.47 -5.19 -5.56
CA LEU A 38 -6.22 -5.81 -6.00
C LEU A 38 -5.24 -4.78 -6.57
N VAL A 39 -5.71 -3.88 -7.44
CA VAL A 39 -4.86 -2.85 -8.05
C VAL A 39 -4.37 -1.85 -7.01
N SER A 40 -5.22 -1.43 -6.08
CA SER A 40 -4.85 -0.50 -4.99
C SER A 40 -3.85 -1.17 -4.03
N GLY A 41 -4.12 -2.41 -3.61
CA GLY A 41 -3.20 -3.16 -2.75
C GLY A 41 -1.85 -3.43 -3.40
N LEU A 42 -1.84 -3.84 -4.68
CA LEU A 42 -0.60 -4.09 -5.42
C LEU A 42 0.22 -2.80 -5.63
N SER A 43 -0.44 -1.68 -5.91
CA SER A 43 0.23 -0.38 -6.07
C SER A 43 0.91 0.07 -4.79
N VAL A 44 0.25 -0.11 -3.64
CA VAL A 44 0.81 0.17 -2.31
C VAL A 44 1.99 -0.75 -2.02
N LEU A 45 1.87 -2.06 -2.25
CA LEU A 45 2.95 -3.02 -2.03
C LEU A 45 4.17 -2.74 -2.92
N THR A 46 3.94 -2.39 -4.18
CA THR A 46 5.02 -2.05 -5.12
C THR A 46 5.75 -0.79 -4.67
N SER A 47 5.00 0.23 -4.25
CA SER A 47 5.58 1.48 -3.73
C SER A 47 6.38 1.26 -2.45
N ALA A 48 5.83 0.48 -1.50
CA ALA A 48 6.53 0.10 -0.28
C ALA A 48 7.81 -0.70 -0.56
N THR A 49 7.77 -1.62 -1.54
CA THR A 49 8.95 -2.40 -1.96
C THR A 49 10.00 -1.52 -2.62
N TRP A 50 9.59 -0.51 -3.39
CA TRP A 50 10.51 0.44 -4.02
C TRP A 50 11.19 1.34 -2.99
N LEU A 51 10.42 1.87 -2.02
CA LEU A 51 10.95 2.61 -0.88
C LEU A 51 11.92 1.76 -0.06
N LEU A 52 11.54 0.53 0.26
CA LEU A 52 12.41 -0.41 0.97
C LEU A 52 13.72 -0.67 0.21
N ARG A 53 13.64 -0.87 -1.11
CA ARG A 53 14.83 -1.08 -1.95
C ARG A 53 15.73 0.16 -1.98
N ARG A 54 15.15 1.35 -2.09
CA ARG A 54 15.87 2.63 -2.04
C ARG A 54 16.61 2.78 -0.70
N ASP A 55 15.91 2.52 0.39
CA ASP A 55 16.46 2.63 1.74
C ASP A 55 17.58 1.60 1.99
N LEU A 56 17.41 0.36 1.48
CA LEU A 56 18.44 -0.69 1.56
C LEU A 56 19.67 -0.40 0.69
N ASN A 57 19.47 0.21 -0.48
CA ASN A 57 20.56 0.58 -1.38
C ASN A 57 21.25 1.88 -0.97
N GLY A 58 20.80 2.55 0.09
CA GLY A 58 21.38 3.78 0.59
C GLY A 58 21.23 4.96 -0.38
N GLU A 59 20.25 4.92 -1.30
CA GLU A 59 19.93 6.02 -2.21
C GLU A 59 19.30 7.16 -1.41
N SER A 60 20.17 7.92 -0.74
CA SER A 60 19.83 9.09 0.04
C SER A 60 19.59 10.23 -0.93
N PHE A 61 18.44 10.89 -0.81
CA PHE A 61 18.11 12.06 -1.59
C PHE A 61 19.09 13.19 -1.25
N GLU A 62 20.11 13.37 -2.08
CA GLU A 62 21.00 14.53 -2.01
C GLU A 62 20.20 15.73 -2.56
N THR A 63 19.64 16.53 -1.64
CA THR A 63 19.09 17.85 -1.98
C THR A 63 20.23 18.76 -2.42
N ALA A 64 20.34 18.99 -3.72
CA ALA A 64 21.05 20.13 -4.28
C ALA A 64 20.28 21.43 -4.06
#